data_AF-A0A9Q2FJR0-F1
#
_entry.id   AF-A0A9Q2FJR0-F1
#
_cell.length_a   1.000
_cell.length_b   1.000
_cell.length_c   1.000
_cell.angle_alpha   90.00
_cell.angle_beta   90.00
_cell.angle_gamma   90.00
#
_symmetry.space_group_name_H-M   'P 1'
#
loop_
_entity.id
_entity.type
_entity.pdbx_description
1 polymer ?
#
loop_
_entity_poly.entity_id
_entity_poly.type
_entity_poly.pdbx_seq_one_letter_code
_entity_poly.pdbx_strand_id
1 'polypeptide(L)' 'MIVEKVFKFGNIIMLTLNKDIPNEFTNHSNIIIDGRTFKDVIIPSPNGDYSRRDVSVIFDGDNYLVGKEVLI' A
#
# COMPACT_ATOMS: atom_id res chain seq x y z
N MET A 1 5.00 7.92 -5.37
CA MET A 1 3.88 8.16 -4.39
C MET A 1 4.47 8.19 -3.00
N ILE A 2 3.82 8.72 -1.96
CA ILE A 2 4.38 8.68 -0.60
C ILE A 2 3.39 8.02 0.36
N VAL A 3 3.91 7.17 1.26
CA VAL A 3 3.14 6.60 2.37
C VAL A 3 2.88 7.66 3.43
N GLU A 4 1.62 8.02 3.67
CA GLU A 4 1.22 8.96 4.72
C GLU A 4 0.95 8.26 6.05
N LYS A 5 0.30 7.09 5.99
CA LYS A 5 -0.10 6.33 7.18
C LYS A 5 0.15 4.85 6.98
N VAL A 6 0.45 4.19 8.09
CA VAL A 6 0.65 2.74 8.16
C VAL A 6 -0.18 2.22 9.33
N PHE A 7 -1.04 1.24 9.05
CA PHE A 7 -1.78 0.49 10.07
C PHE A 7 -1.37 -0.98 9.99
N LYS A 8 -0.93 -1.55 11.11
CA LYS A 8 -0.50 -2.95 11.20
C LYS A 8 -1.63 -3.81 11.76
N PHE A 9 -1.97 -4.86 11.04
CA PHE A 9 -2.96 -5.88 11.39
C PHE A 9 -2.31 -7.26 11.32
N GLY A 10 -1.61 -7.66 12.39
CA GLY A 10 -0.80 -8.88 12.39
C GLY A 10 0.31 -8.80 11.34
N ASN A 11 0.26 -9.71 10.36
CA ASN A 11 1.21 -9.78 9.23
C ASN A 11 0.76 -8.97 8.00
N ILE A 12 -0.36 -8.27 8.09
CA ILE A 12 -0.83 -7.38 7.03
C ILE A 12 -0.55 -5.95 7.48
N ILE A 13 -0.04 -5.14 6.57
CA ILE A 13 0.01 -3.69 6.76
C ILE A 13 -0.90 -3.03 5.74
N MET A 14 -1.68 -2.05 6.20
CA MET A 14 -2.45 -1.15 5.37
C MET A 14 -1.69 0.17 5.26
N LEU A 15 -1.43 0.60 4.04
CA LEU A 15 -0.73 1.83 3.70
C LEU A 15 -1.74 2.79 3.10
N THR A 16 -1.80 4.01 3.63
CA THR A 16 -2.52 5.12 2.99
C THR A 16 -1.50 5.97 2.26
N LEU A 17 -1.71 6.17 0.96
CA LEU A 17 -0.85 6.97 0.09
C LEU A 17 -1.34 8.41 -0.03
N ASN A 18 -0.41 9.32 -0.32
CA ASN A 18 -0.72 10.75 -0.48
C ASN A 18 -1.51 11.10 -1.75
N LYS A 19 -1.68 10.16 -2.68
CA LYS A 19 -2.45 10.33 -3.92
C LYS A 19 -3.07 9.00 -4.35
N ASP A 20 -4.08 9.07 -5.23
CA ASP A 20 -4.76 7.89 -5.76
C ASP A 20 -3.82 7.02 -6.60
N ILE A 21 -4.01 5.72 -6.47
CA ILE A 21 -3.36 4.69 -7.26
C ILE A 21 -3.96 4.73 -8.67
N PRO A 22 -3.13 4.67 -9.73
CA PRO A 22 -3.60 4.68 -11.10
C PRO A 22 -4.64 3.58 -11.37
N ASN A 23 -5.60 3.85 -12.26
CA ASN A 23 -6.72 2.93 -12.54
C ASN A 23 -6.26 1.61 -13.18
N GLU A 24 -5.13 1.65 -13.87
CA GLU A 24 -4.47 0.51 -14.50
C GLU A 24 -3.79 -0.43 -13.49
N PHE A 25 -3.52 0.01 -12.26
CA PHE A 25 -2.96 -0.85 -11.23
C PHE A 25 -4.04 -1.76 -10.65
N THR A 26 -3.79 -3.06 -10.58
CA THR A 26 -4.80 -4.04 -10.18
C THR A 26 -4.42 -4.72 -8.87
N ASN A 27 -5.39 -5.40 -8.25
CA ASN A 27 -5.09 -6.30 -7.15
C ASN A 27 -4.11 -7.39 -7.59
N HIS A 28 -3.36 -7.94 -6.65
CA HIS A 28 -2.32 -8.94 -6.86
C HIS A 28 -1.11 -8.43 -7.65
N SER A 29 -0.99 -7.11 -7.83
CA SER A 29 0.21 -6.46 -8.35
C SER A 29 1.27 -6.26 -7.25
N ASN A 30 2.44 -5.75 -7.63
CA ASN A 30 3.54 -5.48 -6.70
C ASN A 30 3.75 -3.97 -6.60
N ILE A 31 4.21 -3.51 -5.44
CA ILE A 31 4.73 -2.15 -5.26
C ILE A 31 6.16 -2.21 -4.74
N ILE A 32 6.94 -1.16 -4.99
CA ILE A 32 8.27 -1.01 -4.41
C ILE A 32 8.23 0.16 -3.43
N ILE A 33 8.67 -0.08 -2.20
CA ILE A 33 8.79 0.97 -1.17
C ILE A 33 10.21 0.94 -0.65
N ASP A 34 10.93 2.06 -0.76
CA ASP A 34 12.32 2.17 -0.28
C ASP A 34 13.24 1.07 -0.83
N GLY A 35 13.07 0.70 -2.11
CA GLY A 35 13.82 -0.36 -2.78
C GLY A 35 13.35 -1.79 -2.46
N ARG A 36 12.36 -1.96 -1.58
CA ARG A 36 11.81 -3.28 -1.22
C ARG A 36 10.53 -3.58 -1.99
N THR A 37 10.46 -4.76 -2.62
CA THR A 37 9.24 -5.23 -3.29
C THR A 37 8.25 -5.82 -2.28
N PHE A 38 7.04 -5.28 -2.28
CA PHE A 38 5.88 -5.85 -1.62
C PHE A 38 5.01 -6.50 -2.68
N LYS A 39 4.74 -7.79 -2.49
CA LYS A 39 3.98 -8.60 -3.45
C LYS A 39 2.53 -8.73 -3.01
N ASP A 40 1.70 -9.08 -3.97
CA ASP A 40 0.29 -9.42 -3.74
C ASP A 40 -0.49 -8.28 -3.07
N VAL A 41 -0.33 -7.08 -3.62
CA VAL A 41 -0.94 -5.86 -3.11
C VAL A 41 -2.45 -5.92 -3.37
N ILE A 42 -3.24 -5.63 -2.34
CA ILE A 42 -4.69 -5.56 -2.44
C ILE A 42 -5.13 -4.10 -2.28
N ILE A 43 -5.81 -3.59 -3.29
CA ILE A 43 -6.58 -2.36 -3.25
C ILE A 43 -7.97 -2.74 -2.70
N PRO A 44 -8.35 -2.26 -1.51
CA PRO A 44 -9.69 -2.50 -0.98
C PRO A 44 -10.74 -1.90 -1.91
N SER A 45 -11.79 -2.66 -2.20
CA SER A 45 -12.87 -2.19 -3.07
C SER A 45 -13.57 -0.99 -2.41
N PRO A 46 -13.79 0.11 -3.14
CA PRO A 46 -14.47 1.28 -2.63
C PRO A 46 -15.99 1.00 -2.57
N ASN A 47 -16.45 0.17 -1.64
CA ASN A 47 -17.89 0.00 -1.36
C ASN A 47 -18.44 1.20 -0.56
N GLY A 48 -18.09 2.43 -0.97
CA GLY A 48 -18.67 3.67 -0.46
C GLY A 48 -17.69 4.64 0.22
N ASP A 49 -16.66 4.14 0.93
CA ASP A 49 -15.87 4.99 1.85
C ASP A 49 -14.33 4.94 1.68
N TYR A 50 -13.77 3.99 0.92
CA TYR A 50 -12.31 3.90 0.75
C TYR A 50 -11.86 4.58 -0.53
N SER A 51 -10.95 5.54 -0.40
CA SER A 51 -10.27 6.12 -1.56
C SER A 51 -9.32 5.11 -2.17
N ARG A 52 -9.04 5.21 -3.47
CA ARG A 52 -8.07 4.35 -4.18
C ARG A 52 -6.61 4.67 -3.79
N ARG A 53 -6.40 5.13 -2.56
CA ARG A 53 -5.13 5.51 -1.92
C ARG A 53 -4.71 4.49 -0.88
N ASP A 54 -5.62 3.65 -0.43
CA ASP A 54 -5.33 2.62 0.55
C ASP A 54 -4.92 1.33 -0.16
N VAL A 55 -3.85 0.70 0.33
CA VAL A 55 -3.43 -0.65 -0.11
C VAL A 55 -3.05 -1.49 1.09
N SER A 56 -3.33 -2.78 1.01
CA SER A 56 -2.79 -3.75 1.95
C SER A 56 -1.73 -4.63 1.30
N VAL A 57 -0.69 -4.94 2.07
CA VAL A 57 0.40 -5.81 1.67
C VAL A 57 0.77 -6.75 2.80
N ILE A 58 1.22 -7.96 2.47
CA ILE A 58 1.77 -8.90 3.45
C ILE A 58 3.16 -8.39 3.86
N PHE A 59 3.41 -8.34 5.17
CA PHE A 59 4.63 -7.80 5.75
C PHE A 59 5.20 -8.74 6.81
N ASP A 60 6.49 -9.01 6.70
CA ASP A 60 7.23 -10.05 7.43
C ASP A 60 8.29 -9.49 8.40
N GLY A 61 8.24 -8.20 8.74
CA GLY A 61 9.27 -7.59 9.59
C GLY A 61 8.85 -6.25 10.21
N ASP A 62 9.85 -5.47 10.63
CA ASP A 62 9.66 -4.12 11.15
C ASP A 62 10.41 -3.13 10.25
N ASN A 63 9.67 -2.31 9.50
CA ASN A 63 10.22 -1.15 8.80
C ASN A 63 9.34 0.07 9.05
N TYR A 64 10.01 1.20 9.23
CA TYR A 64 9.38 2.52 9.25
C TYR A 64 9.07 2.94 7.80
N LEU A 65 7.80 2.77 7.39
CA LEU A 65 7.36 3.04 6.01
C LEU A 65 6.75 4.43 5.80
N VAL A 66 6.36 5.13 6.87
CA VAL A 66 5.80 6.49 6.78
C VAL A 66 6.84 7.43 6.14
N GLY A 67 6.38 8.23 5.17
CA GLY A 67 7.22 9.15 4.40
C GLY A 67 8.04 8.50 3.28
N LYS A 68 7.99 7.17 3.11
CA LYS A 68 8.74 6.47 2.07
C LYS A 68 8.05 6.58 0.72
N GLU A 69 8.88 6.62 -0.33
CA GLU A 69 8.40 6.63 -1.70
C GLU A 69 7.90 5.24 -2.12
N VAL A 70 6.74 5.23 -2.78
CA VAL A 70 6.10 4.08 -3.39
C VAL A 70 6.15 4.21 -4.90
N LEU A 71 6.69 3.18 -5.55
CA LEU A 71 6.64 2.96 -6.99
C LEU A 71 5.59 1.89 -7.28
N ILE A 72 4.73 2.20 -8.25
CA ILE A 72 3.59 1.40 -8.70
C ILE A 72 3.80 1.12 -10.19
#